data_AF-A0A7L2I141-F1
#
_entry.id   AF-A0A7L2I141-F1
#
_cell.length_a   1.000
_cell.length_b   1.000
_cell.length_c   1.000
_cell.angle_alpha   90.00
_cell.angle_beta   90.00
_cell.angle_gamma   90.00
#
_symmetry.space_group_name_H-M   'P 1'
#
loop_
_entity.id
_entity.type
_entity.pdbx_description
1 polymer ?
#
loop_
_entity_poly.entity_id
_entity_poly.type
_entity_poly.pdbx_seq_one_letter_code
_entity_poly.pdbx_strand_id
1 'polypeptide(L)'
;VTHYKQYPPNTSKVYSYFECREKKTENSKLRKVKYEETVFYGLQYILNKYLKGKVVTKEKIKEAKEVYREHFQDDVFNEKGWNYILEKYDGHLPIEIKAVPEGSVIPRGNVLFTVENTDPECYWLTNWIETILVQSWYPITVATNSREQKKILAKYLLETSGSLEGLEYKLHDFGYRGVSSQETAGIGASAHLVNFKGTDTVAGIALIKKYYGTKDPVPGYSVPAAEHSTITAWGKDHEKDAFEHIVTQFSSVPVSVVSDSYDIYNACEKIWGDDLRHIIEARSPEAPLIIRPDSGNPLDTVLKVLEILGKKFPITENSKGYKLLPPYLRVIQGDGVDINTLQEV
;
A
#
# COMPACT_ATOMS: atom_id res chain seq x y z
N VAL A 1 11.33 23.84 17.07
CA VAL A 1 11.02 24.94 18.03
C VAL A 1 12.26 25.75 18.41
N THR A 2 13.30 25.16 18.98
CA THR A 2 14.43 25.89 19.59
C THR A 2 15.65 26.10 18.66
N HIS A 3 15.73 25.39 17.53
CA HIS A 3 16.93 25.37 16.66
C HIS A 3 17.32 26.75 16.08
N TYR A 4 16.38 27.69 15.93
CA TYR A 4 16.71 29.05 15.47
C TYR A 4 17.73 29.77 16.38
N LYS A 5 17.84 29.39 17.67
CA LYS A 5 18.86 29.90 18.60
C LYS A 5 20.20 29.16 18.53
N GLN A 6 20.28 28.06 17.78
CA GLN A 6 21.42 27.15 17.75
C GLN A 6 22.27 27.27 16.49
N TYR A 7 21.66 27.72 15.38
CA TYR A 7 22.41 28.01 14.16
C TYR A 7 23.47 29.09 14.42
N PRO A 8 24.63 29.05 13.72
CA PRO A 8 25.63 30.09 13.83
C PRO A 8 25.04 31.49 13.58
N PRO A 9 25.45 32.51 14.35
CA PRO A 9 25.09 33.88 14.06
C PRO A 9 25.42 34.26 12.61
N ASN A 10 24.58 35.09 11.98
CA ASN A 10 24.70 35.50 10.58
C ASN A 10 24.45 34.38 9.53
N THR A 11 23.88 33.24 9.93
CA THR A 11 23.39 32.23 8.96
C THR A 11 22.23 32.80 8.15
N SER A 12 22.39 32.89 6.83
CA SER A 12 21.36 33.39 5.91
C SER A 12 20.74 32.30 5.03
N LYS A 13 21.39 31.13 4.92
CA LYS A 13 20.86 30.01 4.14
C LYS A 13 21.14 28.69 4.84
N VAL A 14 20.12 27.86 4.91
CA VAL A 14 20.19 26.45 5.27
C VAL A 14 19.62 25.65 4.11
N TYR A 15 20.44 24.74 3.59
CA TYR A 15 20.10 23.83 2.50
C TYR A 15 20.16 22.40 3.03
N SER A 16 19.10 21.64 2.83
CA SER A 16 18.99 20.24 3.26
C SER A 16 18.55 19.35 2.10
N TYR A 17 18.78 18.04 2.23
CA TYR A 17 18.36 17.04 1.25
C TYR A 17 17.80 15.79 1.93
N PHE A 18 16.99 15.04 1.19
CA PHE A 18 16.47 13.75 1.60
C PHE A 18 16.99 12.66 0.66
N GLU A 19 17.43 11.54 1.24
CA GLU A 19 17.83 10.34 0.52
C GLU A 19 17.33 9.07 1.21
N CYS A 20 17.14 8.00 0.44
CA CYS A 20 17.09 6.65 0.99
C CYS A 20 18.52 6.14 1.13
N ARG A 21 19.15 6.43 2.28
CA ARG A 21 20.59 6.21 2.49
C ARG A 21 21.02 4.76 2.24
N GLU A 22 22.19 4.60 1.62
CA GLU A 22 22.78 3.29 1.42
C GLU A 22 23.14 2.63 2.77
N LYS A 23 22.87 1.34 2.90
CA LYS A 23 23.32 0.52 4.03
C LYS A 23 24.34 -0.48 3.50
N LYS A 24 25.54 -0.51 4.11
CA LYS A 24 26.53 -1.58 3.86
C LYS A 24 25.85 -2.91 4.10
N THR A 25 25.65 -3.70 3.05
CA THR A 25 25.06 -5.03 3.18
C THR A 25 26.06 -5.93 3.88
N GLU A 26 25.77 -6.32 5.12
CA GLU A 26 26.39 -7.52 5.67
C GLU A 26 25.95 -8.71 4.83
N ASN A 27 26.89 -9.61 4.52
CA ASN A 27 26.63 -10.88 3.85
C ASN A 27 25.82 -11.79 4.77
N SER A 28 24.56 -11.46 4.99
CA SER A 28 23.61 -12.30 5.69
C SER A 28 23.34 -13.52 4.81
N LYS A 29 23.47 -14.72 5.39
CA LYS A 29 23.18 -16.00 4.72
C LYS A 29 21.70 -16.21 4.37
N LEU A 30 20.81 -15.34 4.85
CA LEU A 30 19.38 -15.38 4.57
C LEU A 30 19.07 -14.65 3.26
N ARG A 31 18.34 -15.30 2.35
CA ARG A 31 17.85 -14.77 1.06
C ARG A 31 16.76 -13.69 1.26
N LYS A 32 17.05 -12.63 2.02
CA LYS A 32 16.12 -11.50 2.16
C LYS A 32 16.18 -10.62 0.92
N VAL A 33 15.02 -10.15 0.45
CA VAL A 33 14.93 -9.19 -0.66
C VAL A 33 15.73 -7.94 -0.32
N LYS A 34 16.57 -7.50 -1.27
CA LYS A 34 17.39 -6.29 -1.14
C LYS A 34 16.68 -5.14 -1.85
N TYR A 35 16.42 -4.06 -1.11
CA TYR A 35 15.86 -2.81 -1.67
C TYR A 35 16.97 -1.92 -2.23
N GLU A 36 17.53 -2.27 -3.38
CA GLU A 36 18.64 -1.53 -4.02
C GLU A 36 18.17 -0.20 -4.65
N GLU A 37 16.91 -0.16 -5.06
CA GLU A 37 16.23 0.99 -5.67
C GLU A 37 15.00 1.35 -4.83
N THR A 38 14.57 2.61 -4.87
CA THR A 38 13.32 3.08 -4.27
C THR A 38 12.44 3.81 -5.29
N VAL A 39 11.13 3.68 -5.13
CA VAL A 39 10.12 4.44 -5.88
C VAL A 39 9.86 5.74 -5.15
N PHE A 40 10.20 6.87 -5.76
CA PHE A 40 9.88 8.18 -5.17
C PHE A 40 8.41 8.51 -5.39
N TYR A 41 7.61 8.58 -4.32
CA TYR A 41 6.18 8.88 -4.37
C TYR A 41 5.69 9.47 -3.04
N GLY A 42 4.72 10.38 -3.09
CA GLY A 42 4.01 10.90 -1.90
C GLY A 42 4.36 12.32 -1.47
N LEU A 43 5.38 12.97 -2.07
CA LEU A 43 5.76 14.33 -1.71
C LEU A 43 4.64 15.33 -2.07
N GLN A 44 4.04 15.19 -3.26
CA GLN A 44 2.96 16.04 -3.76
C GLN A 44 1.76 16.06 -2.82
N TYR A 45 1.41 14.94 -2.20
CA TYR A 45 0.40 14.90 -1.15
C TYR A 45 0.75 15.84 0.01
N ILE A 46 1.97 15.75 0.53
CA ILE A 46 2.45 16.58 1.65
C ILE A 46 2.45 18.06 1.26
N LEU A 47 2.99 18.38 0.08
CA LEU A 47 3.03 19.75 -0.45
C LEU A 47 1.63 20.37 -0.51
N ASN A 48 0.67 19.64 -1.08
CA ASN A 48 -0.68 20.14 -1.30
C ASN A 48 -1.52 20.24 -0.03
N LYS A 49 -1.36 19.28 0.90
CA LYS A 49 -2.17 19.22 2.12
C LYS A 49 -1.64 20.12 3.23
N TYR A 50 -0.32 20.22 3.36
CA TYR A 50 0.30 20.79 4.56
C TYR A 50 1.12 22.06 4.33
N LEU A 51 1.70 22.27 3.15
CA LEU A 51 2.74 23.28 2.96
C LEU A 51 2.35 24.43 2.03
N LYS A 52 1.54 24.19 1.00
CA LYS A 52 1.14 25.23 0.05
C LYS A 52 0.09 26.18 0.63
N GLY A 53 0.09 27.42 0.15
CA GLY A 53 -0.91 28.44 0.49
C GLY A 53 -0.61 29.13 1.82
N LYS A 54 -1.64 29.77 2.39
CA LYS A 54 -1.58 30.45 3.68
C LYS A 54 -1.67 29.45 4.82
N VAL A 55 -0.50 28.99 5.29
CA VAL A 55 -0.41 27.99 6.37
C VAL A 55 -0.22 28.61 7.75
N VAL A 56 0.22 29.87 7.81
CA VAL A 56 0.41 30.66 9.02
C VAL A 56 -0.75 31.65 9.21
N THR A 57 -1.26 31.76 10.44
CA THR A 57 -2.29 32.75 10.83
C THR A 57 -1.99 33.27 12.23
N LYS A 58 -2.57 34.42 12.62
CA LYS A 58 -2.37 34.99 13.97
C LYS A 58 -2.82 34.00 15.06
N GLU A 59 -3.92 33.32 14.80
CA GLU A 59 -4.53 32.34 15.71
C GLU A 59 -3.60 31.14 15.90
N LYS A 60 -3.04 30.59 14.81
CA LYS A 60 -2.07 29.49 14.88
C LYS A 60 -0.78 29.89 15.61
N ILE A 61 -0.29 31.11 15.42
CA ILE A 61 0.90 31.60 16.13
C ILE A 61 0.63 31.71 17.62
N LYS A 62 -0.53 32.29 18.00
CA LYS A 62 -0.95 32.42 19.39
C LYS A 62 -1.09 31.05 20.06
N GLU A 63 -1.82 30.12 19.44
CA GLU A 63 -1.99 28.75 19.93
C GLU A 63 -0.64 28.05 20.10
N ALA A 64 0.23 28.12 19.09
CA ALA A 64 1.56 27.51 19.16
C ALA A 64 2.39 28.09 20.31
N LYS A 65 2.33 29.41 20.52
CA LYS A 65 3.03 30.06 21.64
C LYS A 65 2.52 29.54 22.98
N GLU A 66 1.20 29.46 23.17
CA GLU A 66 0.58 28.97 24.40
C GLU A 66 0.97 27.50 24.67
N VAL A 67 0.82 26.63 23.68
CA VAL A 67 1.20 25.20 23.77
C VAL A 67 2.68 25.05 24.07
N TYR A 68 3.57 25.75 23.36
CA TYR A 68 5.01 25.61 23.57
C TYR A 68 5.47 26.19 24.89
N ARG A 69 4.83 27.27 25.37
CA ARG A 69 5.14 27.82 26.69
C ARG A 69 4.88 26.79 27.79
N GLU A 70 3.74 26.12 27.75
CA GLU A 70 3.43 25.05 28.70
C GLU A 70 4.32 23.82 28.50
N HIS A 71 4.58 23.43 27.24
CA HIS A 71 5.39 22.25 26.96
C HIS A 71 6.85 22.39 27.41
N PHE A 72 7.45 23.57 27.21
CA PHE A 72 8.85 23.84 27.57
C PHE A 72 9.01 24.47 28.95
N GLN A 73 7.93 24.95 29.57
CA GLN A 73 7.96 25.78 30.78
C GLN A 73 8.85 27.02 30.60
N ASP A 74 8.95 27.54 29.36
CA ASP A 74 9.78 28.68 28.97
C ASP A 74 9.28 29.31 27.65
N ASP A 75 9.60 30.58 27.40
CA ASP A 75 9.18 31.34 26.21
C ASP A 75 10.19 31.21 25.05
N VAL A 76 10.47 29.96 24.66
CA VAL A 76 11.49 29.64 23.64
C VAL A 76 11.00 29.73 22.20
N PHE A 77 9.69 29.83 21.97
CA PHE A 77 9.09 29.80 20.63
C PHE A 77 9.48 31.02 19.78
N ASN A 78 9.80 30.79 18.50
CA ASN A 78 10.16 31.87 17.57
C ASN A 78 8.95 32.64 17.04
N GLU A 79 8.17 33.27 17.93
CA GLU A 79 6.98 34.04 17.58
C GLU A 79 7.29 35.14 16.56
N LYS A 80 8.44 35.82 16.70
CA LYS A 80 8.87 36.88 15.77
C LYS A 80 9.08 36.35 14.36
N GLY A 81 9.80 35.23 14.20
CA GLY A 81 10.01 34.60 12.90
C GLY A 81 8.70 34.14 12.23
N TRP A 82 7.76 33.61 13.02
CA TRP A 82 6.46 33.23 12.49
C TRP A 82 5.57 34.42 12.09
N ASN A 83 5.56 35.49 12.89
CA ASN A 83 4.86 36.73 12.51
C ASN A 83 5.47 37.37 11.25
N TYR A 84 6.79 37.33 11.10
CA TYR A 84 7.45 37.80 9.89
C TYR A 84 6.95 37.08 8.63
N ILE A 85 6.83 35.75 8.67
CA ILE A 85 6.28 34.97 7.55
C ILE A 85 4.82 35.38 7.27
N LEU A 86 4.02 35.57 8.32
CA LEU A 86 2.64 36.01 8.19
C LEU A 86 2.53 37.38 7.52
N GLU A 87 3.31 38.36 7.97
CA GLU A 87 3.25 39.75 7.51
C GLU A 87 3.85 39.94 6.12
N LYS A 88 5.02 39.33 5.86
CA LYS A 88 5.76 39.53 4.60
C LYS A 88 5.23 38.67 3.45
N TYR A 89 4.79 37.45 3.74
CA TYR A 89 4.41 36.44 2.72
C TYR A 89 2.94 36.04 2.81
N ASP A 90 2.10 36.79 3.52
CA ASP A 90 0.70 36.43 3.80
C ASP A 90 0.57 35.00 4.35
N GLY A 91 1.54 34.58 5.16
CA GLY A 91 1.58 33.25 5.75
C GLY A 91 1.95 32.10 4.81
N HIS A 92 2.46 32.39 3.60
CA HIS A 92 3.08 31.41 2.71
C HIS A 92 4.53 31.15 3.12
N LEU A 93 4.97 29.90 3.08
CA LEU A 93 6.33 29.53 3.49
C LEU A 93 7.35 29.96 2.41
N PRO A 94 8.36 30.79 2.73
CA PRO A 94 9.41 31.17 1.79
C PRO A 94 10.47 30.06 1.65
N ILE A 95 10.06 28.92 1.12
CA ILE A 95 10.89 27.72 0.91
C ILE A 95 10.85 27.32 -0.57
N GLU A 96 11.98 26.85 -1.10
CA GLU A 96 12.06 26.16 -2.38
C GLU A 96 12.32 24.66 -2.14
N ILE A 97 11.54 23.81 -2.81
CA ILE A 97 11.71 22.35 -2.80
C ILE A 97 11.92 21.88 -4.24
N LYS A 98 13.05 21.23 -4.49
CA LYS A 98 13.38 20.62 -5.79
C LYS A 98 13.35 19.11 -5.61
N ALA A 99 12.64 18.38 -6.45
CA ALA A 99 12.48 16.94 -6.32
C ALA A 99 12.63 16.23 -7.66
N VAL A 100 13.06 14.97 -7.63
CA VAL A 100 12.92 14.06 -8.77
C VAL A 100 11.42 13.85 -9.07
N PRO A 101 11.01 13.55 -10.32
CA PRO A 101 9.62 13.30 -10.63
C PRO A 101 9.06 12.11 -9.83
N GLU A 102 7.85 12.23 -9.30
CA GLU A 102 7.19 11.09 -8.65
C GLU A 102 6.96 9.94 -9.66
N GLY A 103 7.06 8.70 -9.15
CA GLY A 103 7.10 7.48 -9.96
C GLY A 103 8.50 7.09 -10.43
N SER A 104 9.52 7.96 -10.27
CA SER A 104 10.90 7.62 -10.59
C SER A 104 11.43 6.51 -9.69
N VAL A 105 12.19 5.58 -10.28
CA VAL A 105 12.89 4.51 -9.58
C VAL A 105 14.36 4.88 -9.46
N ILE A 106 14.83 5.14 -8.25
CA ILE A 106 16.15 5.73 -8.00
C ILE A 106 16.97 4.80 -7.10
N PRO A 107 18.25 4.52 -7.42
CA PRO A 107 19.11 3.75 -6.53
C PRO A 107 19.27 4.43 -5.16
N ARG A 108 19.40 3.64 -4.08
CA ARG A 108 19.74 4.19 -2.75
C ARG A 108 21.02 5.01 -2.78
N GLY A 109 21.16 5.92 -1.83
CA GLY A 109 22.33 6.82 -1.76
C GLY A 109 22.25 8.04 -2.68
N ASN A 110 21.10 8.26 -3.35
CA ASN A 110 20.87 9.42 -4.20
C ASN A 110 19.87 10.39 -3.55
N VAL A 111 20.06 11.67 -3.84
CA VAL A 111 19.12 12.71 -3.45
C VAL A 111 17.79 12.55 -4.18
N LEU A 112 16.69 12.55 -3.41
CA LEU A 112 15.33 12.49 -3.96
C LEU A 112 14.70 13.88 -4.01
N PHE A 113 14.91 14.69 -2.97
CA PHE A 113 14.54 16.09 -2.97
C PHE A 113 15.45 16.93 -2.06
N THR A 114 15.44 18.23 -2.30
CA THR A 114 16.20 19.23 -1.56
C THR A 114 15.29 20.35 -1.09
N VAL A 115 15.67 21.02 -0.01
CA VAL A 115 14.89 22.07 0.64
C VAL A 115 15.81 23.21 1.01
N GLU A 116 15.43 24.44 0.67
CA GLU A 116 16.17 25.64 1.04
C GLU A 116 15.25 26.82 1.35
N ASN A 117 15.64 27.67 2.31
CA ASN A 117 14.97 28.94 2.55
C ASN A 117 15.28 29.93 1.41
N THR A 118 14.24 30.64 0.97
CA THR A 118 14.34 31.67 -0.08
C THR A 118 14.47 33.08 0.49
N ASP A 119 14.27 33.24 1.80
CA ASP A 119 14.47 34.48 2.55
C ASP A 119 15.51 34.27 3.67
N PRO A 120 16.53 35.13 3.80
CA PRO A 120 17.52 35.05 4.87
C PRO A 120 16.96 35.01 6.29
N GLU A 121 15.86 35.70 6.58
CA GLU A 121 15.22 35.72 7.92
C GLU A 121 14.55 34.37 8.28
N CYS A 122 14.43 33.48 7.29
CA CYS A 122 13.78 32.18 7.42
C CYS A 122 14.77 31.01 7.37
N TYR A 123 16.06 31.23 7.64
CA TYR A 123 17.08 30.16 7.67
C TYR A 123 16.69 28.96 8.55
N TRP A 124 15.98 29.22 9.65
CA TRP A 124 15.53 28.20 10.61
C TRP A 124 14.37 27.34 10.09
N LEU A 125 13.70 27.76 9.01
CA LEU A 125 12.50 27.12 8.49
C LEU A 125 12.81 25.84 7.71
N THR A 126 13.98 25.76 7.04
CA THR A 126 14.38 24.60 6.22
C THR A 126 14.25 23.28 6.99
N ASN A 127 14.82 23.21 8.20
CA ASN A 127 14.73 22.01 9.03
C ASN A 127 13.51 22.01 9.97
N TRP A 128 12.74 23.11 10.07
CA TRP A 128 11.46 23.08 10.78
C TRP A 128 10.49 22.10 10.11
N ILE A 129 10.45 22.12 8.78
CA ILE A 129 9.56 21.25 7.99
C ILE A 129 10.15 19.86 7.73
N GLU A 130 11.32 19.54 8.28
CA GLU A 130 11.95 18.23 8.16
C GLU A 130 11.00 17.13 8.62
N THR A 131 10.37 17.27 9.80
CA THR A 131 9.51 16.22 10.37
C THR A 131 8.34 15.86 9.47
N ILE A 132 7.69 16.86 8.84
CA ILE A 132 6.54 16.62 7.97
C ILE A 132 6.98 16.10 6.59
N LEU A 133 8.09 16.59 6.04
CA LEU A 133 8.61 16.12 4.75
C LEU A 133 9.15 14.70 4.85
N VAL A 134 9.87 14.36 5.92
CA VAL A 134 10.46 13.03 6.14
C VAL A 134 9.38 11.95 6.22
N GLN A 135 8.15 12.28 6.62
CA GLN A 135 7.01 11.32 6.54
C GLN A 135 6.75 10.78 5.13
N SER A 136 7.33 11.37 4.07
CA SER A 136 7.39 10.77 2.73
C SER A 136 8.06 9.40 2.71
N TRP A 137 8.83 9.02 3.74
CA TRP A 137 9.38 7.67 3.88
C TRP A 137 8.30 6.59 3.78
N TYR A 138 7.09 6.85 4.30
CA TYR A 138 6.01 5.88 4.32
C TYR A 138 5.50 5.54 2.90
N PRO A 139 5.00 6.49 2.09
CA PRO A 139 4.59 6.20 0.72
C PRO A 139 5.74 5.68 -0.16
N ILE A 140 6.98 6.18 0.01
CA ILE A 140 8.16 5.65 -0.69
C ILE A 140 8.35 4.16 -0.37
N THR A 141 8.29 3.79 0.90
CA THR A 141 8.52 2.41 1.35
C THR A 141 7.41 1.48 0.87
N VAL A 142 6.14 1.90 0.97
CA VAL A 142 5.01 1.09 0.50
C VAL A 142 5.07 0.88 -1.01
N ALA A 143 5.27 1.95 -1.80
CA ALA A 143 5.40 1.85 -3.25
C ALA A 143 6.59 0.98 -3.66
N THR A 144 7.73 1.10 -2.97
CA THR A 144 8.93 0.30 -3.23
C THR A 144 8.70 -1.17 -2.89
N ASN A 145 8.21 -1.48 -1.69
CA ASN A 145 7.95 -2.86 -1.25
C ASN A 145 6.90 -3.55 -2.13
N SER A 146 5.84 -2.83 -2.50
CA SER A 146 4.84 -3.31 -3.45
C SER A 146 5.46 -3.58 -4.83
N ARG A 147 6.35 -2.71 -5.32
CA ARG A 147 7.08 -2.93 -6.58
C ARG A 147 8.00 -4.16 -6.54
N GLU A 148 8.72 -4.37 -5.45
CA GLU A 148 9.61 -5.54 -5.32
C GLU A 148 8.80 -6.84 -5.29
N GLN A 149 7.63 -6.86 -4.65
CA GLN A 149 6.68 -7.97 -4.75
C GLN A 149 6.17 -8.17 -6.19
N LYS A 150 5.90 -7.08 -6.93
CA LYS A 150 5.55 -7.14 -8.35
C LYS A 150 6.64 -7.79 -9.20
N LYS A 151 7.93 -7.55 -8.89
CA LYS A 151 9.06 -8.19 -9.59
C LYS A 151 9.08 -9.71 -9.35
N ILE A 152 8.84 -10.15 -8.12
CA ILE A 152 8.74 -11.58 -7.78
C ILE A 152 7.60 -12.21 -8.60
N LEU A 153 6.40 -11.65 -8.50
CA LEU A 153 5.23 -12.12 -9.25
C LEU A 153 5.47 -12.15 -10.76
N ALA A 154 6.05 -11.09 -11.33
CA ALA A 154 6.34 -11.02 -12.76
C ALA A 154 7.30 -12.12 -13.21
N LYS A 155 8.36 -12.38 -12.42
CA LYS A 155 9.34 -13.44 -12.70
C LYS A 155 8.64 -14.80 -12.76
N TYR A 156 7.95 -15.19 -11.68
CA TYR A 156 7.32 -16.51 -11.61
C TYR A 156 6.16 -16.66 -12.60
N LEU A 157 5.39 -15.60 -12.84
CA LEU A 157 4.32 -15.64 -13.85
C LEU A 157 4.89 -15.82 -15.26
N LEU A 158 5.97 -15.12 -15.60
CA LEU A 158 6.62 -15.28 -16.92
C LEU A 158 7.26 -16.66 -17.09
N GLU A 159 7.91 -17.19 -16.06
CA GLU A 159 8.49 -18.54 -16.07
C GLU A 159 7.41 -19.61 -16.25
N THR A 160 6.30 -19.51 -15.52
CA THR A 160 5.27 -20.56 -15.46
C THR A 160 4.18 -20.42 -16.52
N SER A 161 3.96 -19.23 -17.10
CA SER A 161 2.92 -19.00 -18.12
C SER A 161 3.45 -18.50 -19.47
N GLY A 162 4.65 -17.92 -19.51
CA GLY A 162 5.17 -17.23 -20.69
C GLY A 162 4.55 -15.85 -20.97
N SER A 163 3.70 -15.34 -20.07
CA SER A 163 3.02 -14.05 -20.18
C SER A 163 3.06 -13.28 -18.86
N LEU A 164 2.73 -11.98 -18.89
CA LEU A 164 2.49 -11.14 -17.71
C LEU A 164 1.00 -10.77 -17.55
N GLU A 165 0.12 -11.43 -18.30
CA GLU A 165 -1.31 -11.15 -18.28
C GLU A 165 -1.90 -11.26 -16.87
N GLY A 166 -2.59 -10.20 -16.46
CA GLY A 166 -3.25 -10.11 -15.16
C GLY A 166 -2.30 -9.87 -13.98
N LEU A 167 -1.01 -9.59 -14.20
CA LEU A 167 -0.04 -9.23 -13.15
C LEU A 167 -0.52 -8.04 -12.32
N GLU A 168 -1.18 -7.06 -12.94
CA GLU A 168 -1.71 -5.86 -12.27
C GLU A 168 -2.76 -6.16 -11.18
N TYR A 169 -3.32 -7.37 -11.13
CA TYR A 169 -4.30 -7.81 -10.13
C TYR A 169 -3.78 -8.96 -9.24
N LYS A 170 -2.49 -9.31 -9.29
CA LYS A 170 -1.93 -10.46 -8.55
C LYS A 170 -1.57 -10.16 -7.09
N LEU A 171 -1.59 -8.90 -6.67
CA LEU A 171 -1.43 -8.52 -5.27
C LEU A 171 -2.50 -7.49 -4.89
N HIS A 172 -3.50 -7.96 -4.16
CA HIS A 172 -4.63 -7.15 -3.72
C HIS A 172 -4.37 -6.57 -2.34
N ASP A 173 -4.66 -5.28 -2.15
CA ASP A 173 -4.47 -4.62 -0.86
C ASP A 173 -5.65 -4.87 0.08
N PHE A 174 -5.41 -5.68 1.12
CA PHE A 174 -6.32 -5.96 2.25
C PHE A 174 -5.96 -5.17 3.53
N GLY A 175 -5.08 -4.17 3.43
CA GLY A 175 -4.43 -3.53 4.56
C GLY A 175 -5.29 -2.54 5.37
N TYR A 176 -6.49 -2.18 4.92
CA TYR A 176 -7.25 -1.06 5.51
C TYR A 176 -7.42 -1.18 7.04
N ARG A 177 -7.84 -2.35 7.54
CA ARG A 177 -8.04 -2.56 8.99
C ARG A 177 -6.72 -2.71 9.77
N GLY A 178 -5.61 -2.98 9.08
CA GLY A 178 -4.32 -3.29 9.69
C GLY A 178 -3.37 -2.09 9.84
N VAL A 179 -3.74 -0.92 9.30
CA VAL A 179 -2.91 0.29 9.40
C VAL A 179 -3.28 1.17 10.61
N SER A 180 -2.36 2.05 10.99
CA SER A 180 -2.44 2.84 12.23
C SER A 180 -3.43 4.00 12.22
N SER A 181 -3.93 4.43 11.06
CA SER A 181 -4.91 5.52 10.96
C SER A 181 -5.61 5.54 9.61
N GLN A 182 -6.71 6.30 9.51
CA GLN A 182 -7.41 6.54 8.25
C GLN A 182 -6.55 7.29 7.21
N GLU A 183 -5.70 8.21 7.66
CA GLU A 183 -4.78 8.92 6.78
C GLU A 183 -3.67 7.99 6.27
N THR A 184 -3.14 7.13 7.14
CA THR A 184 -2.19 6.07 6.78
C THR A 184 -2.81 5.15 5.72
N ALA A 185 -4.07 4.75 5.88
CA ALA A 185 -4.78 3.92 4.91
C ALA A 185 -4.83 4.55 3.52
N GLY A 186 -5.20 5.83 3.44
CA GLY A 186 -5.24 6.55 2.17
C GLY A 186 -3.87 6.64 1.50
N ILE A 187 -2.84 7.01 2.26
CA ILE A 187 -1.47 7.16 1.73
C ILE A 187 -0.92 5.82 1.28
N GLY A 188 -1.02 4.78 2.12
CA GLY A 188 -0.49 3.45 1.85
C GLY A 188 -1.15 2.79 0.65
N ALA A 189 -2.49 2.80 0.59
CA ALA A 189 -3.22 2.25 -0.54
C ALA A 189 -2.90 3.00 -1.84
N SER A 190 -2.77 4.33 -1.79
CA SER A 190 -2.36 5.10 -2.97
C SER A 190 -0.97 4.71 -3.47
N ALA A 191 -0.04 4.40 -2.56
CA ALA A 191 1.31 3.98 -2.88
C ALA A 191 1.35 2.55 -3.46
N HIS A 192 0.50 1.64 -2.98
CA HIS A 192 0.33 0.31 -3.58
C HIS A 192 -0.20 0.39 -5.02
N LEU A 193 -1.17 1.29 -5.25
CA LEU A 193 -1.79 1.51 -6.57
C LEU A 193 -0.86 2.12 -7.62
N VAL A 194 0.36 2.54 -7.25
CA VAL A 194 1.42 2.84 -8.22
C VAL A 194 1.80 1.58 -9.01
N ASN A 195 1.69 0.40 -8.39
CA ASN A 195 2.15 -0.87 -8.95
C ASN A 195 1.00 -1.79 -9.39
N PHE A 196 -0.12 -1.78 -8.68
CA PHE A 196 -1.24 -2.71 -8.90
C PHE A 196 -2.58 -1.97 -9.06
N LYS A 197 -3.62 -2.70 -9.42
CA LYS A 197 -4.98 -2.17 -9.64
C LYS A 197 -6.01 -2.77 -8.68
N GLY A 198 -5.64 -3.70 -7.80
CA GLY A 198 -6.52 -4.33 -6.81
C GLY A 198 -6.37 -3.75 -5.41
N THR A 199 -7.45 -3.23 -4.82
CA THR A 199 -7.48 -2.76 -3.41
C THR A 199 -8.88 -2.80 -2.82
N ASP A 200 -8.97 -3.18 -1.54
CA ASP A 200 -10.16 -2.98 -0.69
C ASP A 200 -9.99 -1.77 0.25
N THR A 201 -8.83 -1.11 0.24
CA THR A 201 -8.55 0.09 1.02
C THR A 201 -9.06 1.33 0.28
N VAL A 202 -10.38 1.53 0.32
CA VAL A 202 -11.11 2.59 -0.41
C VAL A 202 -10.55 4.00 -0.18
N ALA A 203 -9.94 4.27 0.99
CA ALA A 203 -9.30 5.55 1.29
C ALA A 203 -8.26 5.99 0.24
N GLY A 204 -7.56 5.05 -0.40
CA GLY A 204 -6.56 5.35 -1.44
C GLY A 204 -7.15 6.01 -2.68
N ILE A 205 -8.37 5.61 -3.07
CA ILE A 205 -9.07 6.13 -4.25
C ILE A 205 -9.35 7.63 -4.09
N ALA A 206 -9.87 8.03 -2.92
CA ALA A 206 -10.18 9.42 -2.63
C ALA A 206 -8.92 10.29 -2.57
N LEU A 207 -7.83 9.77 -2.00
CA LEU A 207 -6.54 10.46 -1.94
C LEU A 207 -5.99 10.72 -3.35
N ILE A 208 -5.91 9.68 -4.19
CA ILE A 208 -5.41 9.81 -5.57
C ILE A 208 -6.24 10.83 -6.34
N LYS A 209 -7.58 10.72 -6.29
CA LYS A 209 -8.47 11.65 -7.01
C LYS A 209 -8.26 13.11 -6.60
N LYS A 210 -7.98 13.37 -5.33
CA LYS A 210 -7.82 14.73 -4.79
C LYS A 210 -6.44 15.33 -5.06
N TYR A 211 -5.38 14.52 -4.97
CA TYR A 211 -4.00 15.05 -4.95
C TYR A 211 -3.16 14.71 -6.18
N TYR A 212 -3.60 13.78 -7.03
CA TYR A 212 -2.88 13.32 -8.22
C TYR A 212 -3.76 13.36 -9.47
N GLY A 213 -4.85 12.59 -9.46
CA GLY A 213 -5.76 12.41 -10.59
C GLY A 213 -5.39 11.22 -11.48
N THR A 214 -6.42 10.64 -12.11
CA THR A 214 -6.31 9.60 -13.14
C THR A 214 -7.19 9.99 -14.32
N LYS A 215 -6.84 9.50 -15.52
CA LYS A 215 -7.73 9.61 -16.69
C LYS A 215 -8.99 8.77 -16.47
N ASP A 216 -8.82 7.57 -15.93
CA ASP A 216 -9.93 6.67 -15.60
C ASP A 216 -10.68 7.17 -14.35
N PRO A 217 -11.97 6.81 -14.18
CA PRO A 217 -12.77 7.28 -13.05
C PRO A 217 -12.20 6.92 -11.68
N VAL A 218 -11.52 5.77 -11.57
CA VAL A 218 -10.88 5.27 -10.36
C VAL A 218 -9.53 4.60 -10.67
N PRO A 219 -8.55 4.68 -9.75
CA PRO A 219 -7.23 4.06 -9.90
C PRO A 219 -7.20 2.56 -9.52
N GLY A 220 -8.19 2.08 -8.77
CA GLY A 220 -8.21 0.74 -8.21
C GLY A 220 -9.61 0.13 -8.24
N TYR A 221 -9.65 -1.19 -8.25
CA TYR A 221 -10.84 -2.02 -8.44
C TYR A 221 -10.87 -3.12 -7.38
N SER A 222 -12.07 -3.66 -7.17
CA SER A 222 -12.30 -4.85 -6.34
C SER A 222 -13.43 -5.69 -6.93
N VAL A 223 -13.65 -6.85 -6.33
CA VAL A 223 -14.71 -7.80 -6.67
C VAL A 223 -15.47 -8.17 -5.39
N PRO A 224 -16.73 -8.64 -5.48
CA PRO A 224 -17.43 -9.18 -4.32
C PRO A 224 -16.61 -10.28 -3.63
N ALA A 225 -16.52 -10.19 -2.31
CA ALA A 225 -15.79 -11.16 -1.49
C ALA A 225 -16.55 -11.44 -0.19
N ALA A 226 -16.51 -12.70 0.26
CA ALA A 226 -16.99 -13.09 1.56
C ALA A 226 -15.93 -12.81 2.65
N GLU A 227 -16.40 -12.61 3.87
CA GLU A 227 -15.58 -12.70 5.08
C GLU A 227 -16.18 -13.70 6.07
N HIS A 228 -15.42 -14.08 7.09
CA HIS A 228 -15.81 -15.11 8.07
C HIS A 228 -17.21 -14.89 8.67
N SER A 229 -17.60 -13.64 8.94
CA SER A 229 -18.93 -13.32 9.49
C SER A 229 -20.06 -13.77 8.57
N THR A 230 -19.92 -13.54 7.26
CA THR A 230 -20.94 -13.86 6.25
C THR A 230 -21.10 -15.37 6.01
N ILE A 231 -20.08 -16.17 6.32
CA ILE A 231 -20.12 -17.63 6.27
C ILE A 231 -20.69 -18.18 7.59
N THR A 232 -20.05 -17.81 8.70
CA THR A 232 -20.35 -18.38 10.02
C THR A 232 -21.72 -17.98 10.57
N ALA A 233 -22.33 -16.89 10.07
CA ALA A 233 -23.70 -16.49 10.42
C ALA A 233 -24.76 -17.54 10.04
N TRP A 234 -24.47 -18.42 9.09
CA TRP A 234 -25.37 -19.53 8.71
C TRP A 234 -25.30 -20.70 9.71
N GLY A 235 -24.27 -20.74 10.57
CA GLY A 235 -23.97 -21.87 11.42
C GLY A 235 -23.17 -22.94 10.68
N LYS A 236 -22.39 -23.71 11.43
CA LYS A 236 -21.41 -24.67 10.87
C LYS A 236 -22.04 -25.70 9.94
N ASP A 237 -23.20 -26.22 10.30
CA ASP A 237 -23.90 -27.25 9.52
C ASP A 237 -24.48 -26.71 8.19
N HIS A 238 -24.43 -25.39 7.99
CA HIS A 238 -24.93 -24.68 6.81
C HIS A 238 -23.84 -23.92 6.04
N GLU A 239 -22.56 -24.28 6.21
CA GLU A 239 -21.45 -23.67 5.45
C GLU A 239 -21.66 -23.79 3.93
N LYS A 240 -22.12 -24.97 3.47
CA LYS A 240 -22.51 -25.20 2.08
C LYS A 240 -23.60 -24.24 1.60
N ASP A 241 -24.62 -24.01 2.42
CA ASP A 241 -25.75 -23.15 2.06
C ASP A 241 -25.30 -21.69 1.92
N ALA A 242 -24.38 -21.24 2.79
CA ALA A 242 -23.73 -19.93 2.68
C ALA A 242 -22.94 -19.81 1.37
N PHE A 243 -22.15 -20.83 1.04
CA PHE A 243 -21.36 -20.89 -0.19
C PHE A 243 -22.23 -20.82 -1.44
N GLU A 244 -23.26 -21.67 -1.53
CA GLU A 244 -24.23 -21.71 -2.63
C GLU A 244 -24.95 -20.37 -2.79
N HIS A 245 -25.41 -19.79 -1.68
CA HIS A 245 -26.06 -18.48 -1.68
C HIS A 245 -25.16 -17.41 -2.30
N ILE A 246 -23.92 -17.28 -1.82
CA ILE A 246 -23.00 -16.21 -2.24
C ILE A 246 -22.63 -16.35 -3.73
N VAL A 247 -22.27 -17.55 -4.19
CA VAL A 247 -21.88 -17.73 -5.61
C VAL A 247 -23.05 -17.57 -6.56
N THR A 248 -24.29 -17.80 -6.09
CA THR A 248 -25.52 -17.54 -6.84
C THR A 248 -25.83 -16.04 -6.92
N GLN A 249 -25.69 -15.31 -5.81
CA GLN A 249 -25.85 -13.85 -5.79
C GLN A 249 -24.85 -13.15 -6.72
N PHE A 250 -23.60 -13.62 -6.74
CA PHE A 250 -22.52 -13.07 -7.57
C PHE A 250 -22.16 -14.02 -8.71
N SER A 251 -23.15 -14.48 -9.48
CA SER A 251 -22.97 -15.48 -10.55
C SER A 251 -22.27 -14.96 -11.79
N SER A 252 -22.34 -13.65 -12.06
CA SER A 252 -21.88 -13.02 -13.31
C SER A 252 -20.61 -12.16 -13.15
N VAL A 253 -19.97 -12.20 -11.98
CA VAL A 253 -18.72 -11.49 -11.68
C VAL A 253 -17.75 -12.42 -10.95
N PRO A 254 -16.44 -12.14 -10.92
CA PRO A 254 -15.54 -12.87 -10.05
C PRO A 254 -16.00 -12.73 -8.60
N VAL A 255 -15.94 -13.81 -7.82
CA VAL A 255 -16.32 -13.79 -6.41
C VAL A 255 -15.31 -14.54 -5.57
N SER A 256 -14.77 -13.89 -4.54
CA SER A 256 -13.89 -14.55 -3.58
C SER A 256 -14.68 -15.08 -2.39
N VAL A 257 -14.47 -16.35 -2.02
CA VAL A 257 -15.16 -16.95 -0.87
C VAL A 257 -14.13 -17.54 0.09
N VAL A 258 -14.04 -16.95 1.28
CA VAL A 258 -13.24 -17.49 2.38
C VAL A 258 -13.77 -18.87 2.76
N SER A 259 -12.90 -19.88 2.73
CA SER A 259 -13.30 -21.28 2.76
C SER A 259 -12.68 -22.07 3.91
N ASP A 260 -12.07 -21.40 4.89
CA ASP A 260 -11.41 -22.01 6.04
C ASP A 260 -12.10 -21.70 7.38
N SER A 261 -13.39 -21.32 7.34
CA SER A 261 -14.16 -21.02 8.55
C SER A 261 -14.21 -22.20 9.53
N TYR A 262 -14.18 -23.43 9.02
CA TYR A 262 -14.11 -24.64 9.83
C TYR A 262 -13.02 -25.62 9.40
N ASP A 263 -12.95 -25.97 8.10
CA ASP A 263 -11.92 -26.85 7.53
C ASP A 263 -11.77 -26.59 6.02
N ILE A 264 -10.67 -25.94 5.64
CA ILE A 264 -10.37 -25.58 4.24
C ILE A 264 -10.28 -26.78 3.30
N TYR A 265 -9.80 -27.93 3.78
CA TYR A 265 -9.61 -29.10 2.94
C TYR A 265 -10.96 -29.79 2.68
N ASN A 266 -11.81 -29.89 3.70
CA ASN A 266 -13.18 -30.37 3.52
C ASN A 266 -13.99 -29.43 2.61
N ALA A 267 -13.89 -28.12 2.81
CA ALA A 267 -14.55 -27.13 1.96
C ALA A 267 -14.15 -27.27 0.49
N CYS A 268 -12.84 -27.42 0.21
CA CYS A 268 -12.36 -27.62 -1.17
C CYS A 268 -12.76 -28.98 -1.75
N GLU A 269 -12.62 -30.07 -0.99
CA GLU A 269 -12.79 -31.42 -1.52
C GLU A 269 -14.27 -31.82 -1.66
N LYS A 270 -15.07 -31.57 -0.61
CA LYS A 270 -16.45 -32.07 -0.48
C LYS A 270 -17.49 -31.02 -0.81
N ILE A 271 -17.31 -29.78 -0.35
CA ILE A 271 -18.33 -28.75 -0.61
C ILE A 271 -18.16 -28.20 -2.03
N TRP A 272 -17.03 -27.57 -2.35
CA TRP A 272 -16.77 -27.06 -3.70
C TRP A 272 -16.55 -28.19 -4.71
N GLY A 273 -15.80 -29.22 -4.32
CA GLY A 273 -15.39 -30.30 -5.20
C GLY A 273 -16.43 -31.39 -5.44
N ASP A 274 -17.48 -31.50 -4.61
CA ASP A 274 -18.58 -32.46 -4.81
C ASP A 274 -19.94 -31.73 -4.83
N ASP A 275 -20.43 -31.26 -3.69
CA ASP A 275 -21.82 -30.80 -3.52
C ASP A 275 -22.19 -29.64 -4.46
N LEU A 276 -21.31 -28.63 -4.56
CA LEU A 276 -21.52 -27.42 -5.33
C LEU A 276 -20.75 -27.40 -6.66
N ARG A 277 -20.06 -28.50 -7.02
CA ARG A 277 -19.20 -28.57 -8.21
C ARG A 277 -19.94 -28.15 -9.48
N HIS A 278 -21.18 -28.61 -9.64
CA HIS A 278 -22.01 -28.31 -10.80
C HIS A 278 -22.26 -26.80 -10.99
N ILE A 279 -22.39 -26.04 -9.90
CA ILE A 279 -22.54 -24.57 -9.95
C ILE A 279 -21.24 -23.93 -10.40
N ILE A 280 -20.10 -24.42 -9.92
CA ILE A 280 -18.77 -23.87 -10.23
C ILE A 280 -18.41 -24.11 -11.70
N GLU A 281 -18.68 -25.31 -12.22
CA GLU A 281 -18.43 -25.65 -13.64
C GLU A 281 -19.31 -24.87 -14.62
N ALA A 282 -20.47 -24.40 -14.17
CA ALA A 282 -21.37 -23.58 -14.97
C ALA A 282 -20.97 -22.09 -15.04
N ARG A 283 -19.94 -21.65 -14.29
CA ARG A 283 -19.53 -20.24 -14.24
C ARG A 283 -18.74 -19.83 -15.49
N SER A 284 -18.83 -18.55 -15.84
CA SER A 284 -18.04 -17.96 -16.92
C SER A 284 -16.55 -17.86 -16.56
N PRO A 285 -15.62 -18.01 -17.52
CA PRO A 285 -14.21 -17.63 -17.36
C PRO A 285 -13.97 -16.21 -16.81
N GLU A 286 -14.87 -15.29 -17.12
CA GLU A 286 -14.84 -13.87 -16.69
C GLU A 286 -15.43 -13.67 -15.28
N ALA A 287 -16.08 -14.70 -14.74
CA ALA A 287 -16.74 -14.68 -13.44
C ALA A 287 -16.29 -15.86 -12.55
N PRO A 288 -14.98 -16.09 -12.36
CA PRO A 288 -14.50 -17.26 -11.64
C PRO A 288 -14.89 -17.24 -10.16
N LEU A 289 -15.07 -18.43 -9.58
CA LEU A 289 -14.93 -18.58 -8.14
C LEU A 289 -13.45 -18.46 -7.79
N ILE A 290 -13.16 -17.64 -6.78
CA ILE A 290 -11.82 -17.46 -6.22
C ILE A 290 -11.83 -18.00 -4.78
N ILE A 291 -11.41 -19.24 -4.59
CA ILE A 291 -11.36 -19.86 -3.25
C ILE A 291 -10.27 -19.18 -2.42
N ARG A 292 -10.60 -18.80 -1.19
CA ARG A 292 -9.67 -18.11 -0.28
C ARG A 292 -9.40 -18.93 0.99
N PRO A 293 -8.23 -19.58 1.12
CA PRO A 293 -7.65 -19.91 2.43
C PRO A 293 -7.21 -18.64 3.17
N ASP A 294 -7.36 -18.62 4.50
CA ASP A 294 -7.09 -17.45 5.35
C ASP A 294 -6.43 -17.82 6.70
N SER A 295 -5.85 -19.03 6.79
CA SER A 295 -5.15 -19.52 7.99
C SER A 295 -4.18 -20.66 7.65
N GLY A 296 -3.23 -20.92 8.57
CA GLY A 296 -2.25 -22.00 8.46
C GLY A 296 -0.90 -21.55 7.90
N ASN A 297 -0.04 -22.50 7.52
CA ASN A 297 1.20 -22.17 6.80
C ASN A 297 0.84 -21.80 5.35
N PRO A 298 1.20 -20.60 4.83
CA PRO A 298 0.76 -20.17 3.51
C PRO A 298 1.16 -21.11 2.37
N LEU A 299 2.42 -21.55 2.33
CA LEU A 299 2.94 -22.44 1.29
C LEU A 299 2.25 -23.81 1.32
N ASP A 300 2.24 -24.47 2.48
CA ASP A 300 1.67 -25.81 2.61
C ASP A 300 0.17 -25.81 2.31
N THR A 301 -0.54 -24.77 2.78
CA THR A 301 -1.99 -24.63 2.58
C THR A 301 -2.32 -24.43 1.11
N VAL A 302 -1.61 -23.51 0.42
CA VAL A 302 -1.82 -23.26 -1.02
C VAL A 302 -1.54 -24.52 -1.83
N LEU A 303 -0.42 -25.22 -1.58
CA LEU A 303 -0.08 -26.45 -2.29
C LEU A 303 -1.14 -27.54 -2.11
N LYS A 304 -1.61 -27.75 -0.87
CA LYS A 304 -2.61 -28.77 -0.58
C LYS A 304 -3.99 -28.41 -1.15
N VAL A 305 -4.39 -27.14 -1.11
CA VAL A 305 -5.62 -26.67 -1.79
C VAL A 305 -5.54 -26.92 -3.29
N LEU A 306 -4.43 -26.54 -3.95
CA LEU A 306 -4.24 -26.79 -5.39
C LEU A 306 -4.22 -28.29 -5.72
N GLU A 307 -3.64 -29.13 -4.87
CA GLU A 307 -3.66 -30.59 -5.05
C GLU A 307 -5.09 -31.15 -4.99
N ILE A 308 -5.87 -30.73 -3.99
CA ILE A 308 -7.28 -31.15 -3.85
C ILE A 308 -8.08 -30.70 -5.07
N LEU A 309 -8.03 -29.41 -5.42
CA LEU A 309 -8.78 -28.87 -6.54
C LEU A 309 -8.36 -29.53 -7.86
N GLY A 310 -7.07 -29.85 -8.03
CA GLY A 310 -6.56 -30.55 -9.21
C GLY A 310 -7.02 -32.01 -9.34
N LYS A 311 -7.49 -32.64 -8.25
CA LYS A 311 -8.14 -33.95 -8.26
C LYS A 311 -9.65 -33.86 -8.52
N LYS A 312 -10.28 -32.75 -8.12
CA LYS A 312 -11.75 -32.55 -8.18
C LYS A 312 -12.22 -31.85 -9.46
N PHE A 313 -11.36 -31.06 -10.10
CA PHE A 313 -11.66 -30.28 -11.30
C PHE A 313 -10.71 -30.63 -12.45
N PRO A 314 -11.15 -30.49 -13.72
CA PRO A 314 -10.30 -30.81 -14.87
C PRO A 314 -9.14 -29.82 -14.97
N ILE A 315 -7.92 -30.34 -14.77
CA ILE A 315 -6.68 -29.56 -14.98
C ILE A 315 -6.20 -29.68 -16.42
N THR A 316 -5.52 -28.64 -16.87
CA THR A 316 -4.77 -28.65 -18.13
C THR A 316 -3.29 -28.44 -17.85
N GLU A 317 -2.44 -28.76 -18.81
CA GLU A 317 -1.03 -28.37 -18.82
C GLU A 317 -0.86 -27.25 -19.84
N ASN A 318 -0.28 -26.13 -19.43
CA ASN A 318 -0.05 -25.00 -20.33
C ASN A 318 1.18 -25.23 -21.23
N SER A 319 1.45 -24.32 -22.15
CA SER A 319 2.58 -24.42 -23.09
C SER A 319 3.98 -24.40 -22.44
N LYS A 320 4.07 -24.16 -21.12
CA LYS A 320 5.31 -24.18 -20.33
C LYS A 320 5.45 -25.45 -19.49
N GLY A 321 4.49 -26.38 -19.56
CA GLY A 321 4.52 -27.62 -18.80
C GLY A 321 3.96 -27.49 -17.37
N TYR A 322 3.27 -26.39 -17.05
CA TYR A 322 2.70 -26.16 -15.72
C TYR A 322 1.20 -26.47 -15.68
N LYS A 323 0.76 -27.05 -14.56
CA LYS A 323 -0.66 -27.34 -14.30
C LYS A 323 -1.46 -26.06 -14.17
N LEU A 324 -2.66 -26.05 -14.75
CA LEU A 324 -3.57 -24.92 -14.70
C LEU A 324 -5.00 -25.38 -14.38
N LEU A 325 -5.59 -24.74 -13.37
CA LEU A 325 -7.01 -24.91 -13.02
C LEU A 325 -7.92 -24.40 -14.16
N PRO A 326 -9.14 -24.95 -14.31
CA PRO A 326 -10.07 -24.49 -15.33
C PRO A 326 -10.39 -23.00 -15.12
N PRO A 327 -10.73 -22.25 -16.19
CA PRO A 327 -10.75 -20.78 -16.16
C PRO A 327 -11.75 -20.18 -15.17
N TYR A 328 -12.81 -20.90 -14.82
CA TYR A 328 -13.83 -20.50 -13.85
C TYR A 328 -13.45 -20.72 -12.38
N LEU A 329 -12.23 -21.20 -12.08
CA LEU A 329 -11.77 -21.50 -10.72
C LEU A 329 -10.34 -21.00 -10.47
N ARG A 330 -10.16 -20.20 -9.43
CA ARG A 330 -8.87 -19.64 -9.00
C ARG A 330 -8.74 -19.71 -7.48
N VAL A 331 -7.54 -19.38 -6.98
CA VAL A 331 -7.22 -19.30 -5.55
C VAL A 331 -6.63 -17.92 -5.23
N ILE A 332 -6.97 -17.37 -4.06
CA ILE A 332 -6.32 -16.18 -3.49
C ILE A 332 -5.86 -16.51 -2.07
N GLN A 333 -4.55 -16.37 -1.79
CA GLN A 333 -4.00 -16.47 -0.44
C GLN A 333 -3.96 -15.06 0.15
N GLY A 334 -4.72 -14.84 1.24
CA GLY A 334 -4.82 -13.53 1.90
C GLY A 334 -4.14 -13.44 3.27
N ASP A 335 -3.84 -14.59 3.90
CA ASP A 335 -3.25 -14.66 5.23
C ASP A 335 -1.72 -14.82 5.19
N GLY A 336 -1.02 -14.21 6.15
CA GLY A 336 0.43 -14.36 6.31
C GLY A 336 1.26 -13.89 5.10
N VAL A 337 0.72 -13.09 4.18
CA VAL A 337 1.43 -12.63 2.98
C VAL A 337 2.26 -11.39 3.29
N ASP A 338 3.58 -11.56 3.25
CA ASP A 338 4.56 -10.49 3.12
C ASP A 338 5.49 -10.78 1.94
N ILE A 339 6.48 -9.93 1.68
CA ILE A 339 7.38 -10.12 0.54
C ILE A 339 8.18 -11.44 0.57
N ASN A 340 8.45 -11.98 1.76
CA ASN A 340 9.22 -13.21 1.93
C ASN A 340 8.31 -14.42 1.70
N THR A 341 7.14 -14.45 2.34
CA THR A 341 6.19 -15.56 2.14
C THR A 341 5.63 -15.58 0.72
N LEU A 342 5.46 -14.41 0.08
CA LEU A 342 5.14 -14.32 -1.35
C LEU A 342 6.22 -14.95 -2.25
N GLN A 343 7.48 -14.92 -1.84
CA GLN A 343 8.58 -15.55 -2.57
C GLN A 343 8.67 -17.05 -2.27
N GLU A 344 8.20 -17.49 -1.11
CA GLU A 344 8.18 -18.91 -0.73
C GLU A 344 7.04 -19.66 -1.41
N VAL A 345 5.84 -19.04 -1.47
CA VAL A 345 4.65 -19.50 -2.20
C VAL A 345 4.84 -19.35 -3.71
#